data_AF-A0A519RVQ9-F1
#
_entry.id   AF-A0A519RVQ9-F1
#
_cell.length_a   1.000
_cell.length_b   1.000
_cell.length_c   1.000
_cell.angle_alpha   90.00
_cell.angle_beta   90.00
_cell.angle_gamma   90.00
#
_symmetry.space_group_name_H-M   'P 1'
#
loop_
_entity.id
_entity.type
_entity.pdbx_description
1 polymer ?
#
loop_
_entity_poly.entity_id
_entity_poly.type
_entity_poly.pdbx_seq_one_letter_code
_entity_poly.pdbx_strand_id
1 'polypeptide(L)'
;MRQFTRICWALLGIVFIFSGLIKLNDPVGTAFKLEEYFEVFAIDLPSLAGFFDWFKDQSRFLSIALSSLEVILGVALLLRWYLRRTLYILLALLVFFGF
;
A
#
# COMPACT_ATOMS: atom_id res chain seq x y z
N MET A 1 -10.52 11.40 -25.24
CA MET A 1 -10.46 10.27 -24.28
C MET A 1 -9.08 9.62 -24.18
N ARG A 2 -8.48 9.16 -25.29
CA ARG A 2 -7.20 8.40 -25.26
C ARG A 2 -6.01 9.15 -24.66
N GLN A 3 -5.91 10.48 -24.83
CA GLN A 3 -4.83 11.28 -24.22
C GLN A 3 -5.05 11.49 -22.72
N PHE A 4 -6.29 11.72 -22.29
CA PHE A 4 -6.65 11.83 -20.87
C PHE A 4 -6.24 10.57 -20.10
N THR A 5 -6.60 9.38 -20.62
CA THR A 5 -6.22 8.11 -19.98
C THR A 5 -4.71 7.92 -19.87
N ARG A 6 -3.92 8.39 -20.85
CA ARG A 6 -2.45 8.32 -20.80
C ARG A 6 -1.87 9.25 -19.74
N ILE A 7 -2.43 10.44 -19.60
CA ILE A 7 -2.03 11.41 -18.57
C ILE A 7 -2.35 10.85 -17.19
N CYS A 8 -3.60 10.39 -16.96
CA CYS A 8 -3.99 9.79 -15.69
C CYS A 8 -3.13 8.57 -15.34
N TRP A 9 -2.82 7.72 -16.31
CA TRP A 9 -1.95 6.57 -16.12
C TRP A 9 -0.53 6.95 -15.70
N ALA A 10 0.08 7.92 -16.38
CA ALA A 10 1.42 8.39 -16.06
C ALA A 10 1.44 9.03 -14.66
N LEU A 11 0.48 9.91 -14.37
CA LEU A 11 0.35 10.55 -13.05
C LEU A 11 0.16 9.50 -11.95
N LEU A 12 -0.73 8.52 -12.15
CA LEU A 12 -0.99 7.48 -11.17
C LEU A 12 0.29 6.69 -10.85
N GLY A 13 1.02 6.24 -11.87
CA GLY A 13 2.28 5.51 -11.68
C GLY A 13 3.33 6.35 -10.96
N ILE A 14 3.48 7.62 -11.34
CA ILE A 14 4.43 8.54 -10.70
C ILE A 14 4.06 8.77 -9.23
N VAL A 15 2.79 9.03 -8.91
CA VAL A 15 2.32 9.26 -7.53
C VAL A 15 2.59 8.05 -6.66
N PHE A 16 2.30 6.83 -7.13
CA PHE A 16 2.55 5.61 -6.36
C PHE A 16 4.05 5.37 -6.12
N ILE A 17 4.91 5.63 -7.10
CA ILE A 17 6.37 5.53 -6.93
C ILE A 17 6.86 6.53 -5.88
N PHE A 18 6.49 7.80 -6.01
CA PHE A 18 6.91 8.83 -5.05
C PHE A 18 6.37 8.57 -3.64
N SER A 19 5.11 8.18 -3.52
CA SER A 19 4.48 7.80 -2.26
C SER A 19 5.24 6.65 -1.58
N GLY A 20 5.47 5.55 -2.30
CA GLY A 20 6.20 4.41 -1.76
C GLY A 20 7.65 4.72 -1.39
N LEU A 21 8.35 5.54 -2.18
CA LEU A 21 9.73 5.96 -1.88
C LEU A 21 9.82 6.84 -0.63
N ILE A 22 8.85 7.74 -0.41
CA ILE A 22 8.80 8.56 0.81
C ILE A 22 8.57 7.67 2.03
N LYS A 23 7.65 6.71 1.94
CA LYS A 23 7.40 5.73 3.02
C LYS A 23 8.62 4.84 3.30
N LEU A 24 9.38 4.46 2.27
CA LEU A 24 10.62 3.72 2.44
C LEU A 24 11.77 4.55 3.04
N ASN A 25 11.71 5.87 2.90
CA ASN A 25 12.67 6.76 3.55
C ASN A 25 12.41 6.90 5.07
N ASP A 26 11.16 6.75 5.52
CA ASP A 26 10.79 6.62 6.94
C ASP A 26 9.83 5.43 7.17
N PRO A 27 10.37 4.20 7.19
CA PRO A 27 9.56 3.00 7.39
C PRO A 27 9.03 2.92 8.83
N VAL A 28 9.66 3.60 9.78
CA VAL A 28 9.27 3.56 11.19
C VAL A 28 7.95 4.31 11.38
N GLY A 29 7.78 5.50 10.79
CA GLY A 29 6.53 6.25 10.85
C GLY A 29 5.34 5.46 10.27
N THR A 30 5.56 4.76 9.17
CA THR A 30 4.53 3.92 8.53
C THR A 30 4.22 2.67 9.36
N ALA A 31 5.22 2.07 10.02
CA ALA A 31 5.03 0.93 10.90
C ALA A 31 4.15 1.26 12.11
N PHE A 32 4.38 2.42 12.75
CA PHE A 32 3.53 2.86 13.86
C PHE A 32 2.07 3.04 13.46
N LYS A 33 1.81 3.55 12.25
CA LYS A 33 0.44 3.65 11.73
C LYS A 33 -0.21 2.29 11.52
N LEU A 34 0.54 1.32 11.00
CA LEU A 34 0.04 -0.04 10.86
C LEU A 34 -0.25 -0.69 12.22
N GLU A 35 0.60 -0.47 13.22
CA GLU A 35 0.36 -0.90 14.59
C GLU A 35 -0.93 -0.32 15.16
N GLU A 36 -1.16 1.00 15.02
CA GLU A 36 -2.42 1.64 15.43
C GLU A 36 -3.64 1.05 14.71
N TYR A 37 -3.56 0.79 13.39
CA TYR A 37 -4.66 0.17 12.66
C TYR A 37 -4.98 -1.24 13.17
N PHE A 38 -3.95 -2.05 13.42
CA PHE A 38 -4.15 -3.40 13.93
C PHE A 38 -4.71 -3.41 15.36
N GLU A 39 -4.32 -2.45 16.21
CA GLU A 39 -4.94 -2.29 17.54
C GLU A 39 -6.42 -1.97 17.45
N VAL A 40 -6.81 -1.01 16.59
CA VAL A 40 -8.22 -0.66 16.40
C VAL A 40 -9.00 -1.84 15.83
N PHE A 41 -8.46 -2.55 14.84
CA PHE A 41 -9.11 -3.74 14.28
C PHE A 41 -9.24 -4.89 15.28
N ALA A 42 -8.27 -5.06 16.20
CA ALA A 42 -8.37 -6.05 17.27
C ALA A 42 -9.49 -5.72 18.26
N ILE A 43 -9.71 -4.43 18.54
CA ILE A 43 -10.79 -3.95 19.42
C ILE A 43 -12.16 -4.09 18.73
N ASP A 44 -12.26 -3.70 17.46
CA ASP A 44 -13.52 -3.71 16.71
C ASP A 44 -13.95 -5.12 16.28
N LEU A 45 -13.01 -6.04 16.06
CA LEU A 45 -13.26 -7.46 15.80
C LEU A 45 -12.57 -8.37 16.85
N PRO A 46 -13.16 -8.50 18.05
CA PRO A 46 -12.57 -9.30 19.13
C PRO A 46 -12.35 -10.78 18.77
N SER A 47 -13.15 -11.34 17.87
CA SER A 47 -13.01 -12.73 17.39
C SER A 47 -11.76 -12.97 16.54
N LEU A 48 -11.17 -11.90 15.97
CA LEU A 48 -9.95 -11.92 15.17
C LEU A 48 -8.78 -11.20 15.86
N ALA A 49 -8.92 -10.80 17.12
CA ALA A 49 -7.90 -10.03 17.85
C ALA A 49 -6.51 -10.69 17.80
N GLY A 50 -6.42 -12.01 18.04
CA GLY A 50 -5.14 -12.73 17.99
C GLY A 50 -4.47 -12.75 16.61
N PHE A 51 -5.25 -12.60 15.52
CA PHE A 51 -4.69 -12.42 14.19
C PHE A 51 -4.09 -11.02 14.05
N PHE A 52 -4.83 -9.98 14.44
CA PHE A 52 -4.34 -8.60 14.34
C PHE A 52 -3.16 -8.30 15.26
N ASP A 53 -3.12 -8.87 16.47
CA ASP A 53 -1.97 -8.76 17.38
C ASP A 53 -0.69 -9.37 16.77
N TRP A 54 -0.82 -10.49 16.03
CA TRP A 54 0.33 -11.05 15.30
C TRP A 54 0.82 -10.13 14.18
N PHE A 55 -0.10 -9.49 13.45
CA PHE A 55 0.23 -8.48 12.43
C PHE A 55 0.85 -7.22 13.04
N LYS A 56 0.44 -6.85 14.27
CA LYS A 56 0.99 -5.74 15.04
C LYS A 56 2.49 -5.90 15.29
N ASP A 57 2.92 -7.08 15.74
CA ASP A 57 4.35 -7.36 15.95
C ASP A 57 5.16 -7.36 14.64
N GLN A 58 4.51 -7.66 13.52
CA GLN A 58 5.11 -7.66 12.19
C GLN A 58 4.94 -6.33 11.42
N SER A 59 4.38 -5.31 12.05
CA SER A 59 4.05 -4.01 11.44
C SER A 59 5.25 -3.35 10.74
N ARG A 60 6.46 -3.47 11.31
CA ARG A 60 7.70 -2.96 10.67
C ARG A 60 8.03 -3.66 9.37
N PHE A 61 7.96 -5.00 9.37
CA PHE A 61 8.20 -5.78 8.16
C PHE A 61 7.14 -5.48 7.09
N LEU A 62 5.87 -5.42 7.50
CA LEU A 62 4.75 -5.09 6.63
C LEU A 62 4.86 -3.68 6.05
N SER A 63 5.29 -2.70 6.84
CA SER A 63 5.53 -1.34 6.37
C SER A 63 6.50 -1.31 5.20
N ILE A 64 7.66 -1.96 5.35
CA ILE A 64 8.68 -2.03 4.30
C ILE A 64 8.16 -2.82 3.10
N ALA A 65 7.52 -3.96 3.34
CA ALA A 65 6.99 -4.83 2.29
C ALA A 65 5.90 -4.15 1.46
N LEU A 66 4.89 -3.55 2.10
CA LEU A 66 3.79 -2.86 1.43
C LEU A 66 4.27 -1.61 0.68
N SER A 67 5.19 -0.84 1.28
CA SER A 67 5.76 0.35 0.63
C SER A 67 6.65 -0.04 -0.57
N SER A 68 7.42 -1.13 -0.46
CA SER A 68 8.18 -1.68 -1.59
C SER A 68 7.26 -2.16 -2.70
N LEU A 69 6.18 -2.87 -2.35
CA LEU A 69 5.19 -3.35 -3.29
C LEU A 69 4.46 -2.20 -3.99
N GLU A 70 4.20 -1.09 -3.29
CA GLU A 70 3.68 0.16 -3.85
C GLU A 70 4.59 0.71 -4.96
N VAL A 71 5.90 0.82 -4.68
CA VAL A 71 6.89 1.29 -5.68
C VAL A 71 6.97 0.33 -6.86
N ILE A 72 7.07 -0.98 -6.61
CA ILE A 72 7.17 -2.00 -7.66
C ILE A 72 5.94 -1.96 -8.56
N LEU A 73 4.74 -1.86 -7.99
CA LEU A 73 3.50 -1.77 -8.77
C LEU A 73 3.37 -0.44 -9.50
N GLY A 74 3.85 0.67 -8.93
CA GLY A 74 3.94 1.96 -9.62
C GLY A 74 4.84 1.88 -10.86
N VAL A 75 6.01 1.24 -10.76
CA VAL A 75 6.91 0.99 -11.90
C VAL A 75 6.26 0.03 -12.90
N ALA A 76 5.66 -1.08 -12.43
CA ALA A 76 4.97 -2.04 -13.28
C ALA A 76 3.81 -1.39 -14.05
N LEU A 77 3.11 -0.43 -13.43
CA LEU A 77 2.07 0.35 -14.08
C LEU A 77 2.66 1.19 -15.22
N LEU A 78 3.76 1.92 -14.99
CA LEU A 78 4.45 2.71 -16.01
C LEU A 78 5.06 1.88 -17.15
N LEU A 79 5.45 0.62 -16.87
CA LEU A 79 5.90 -0.33 -17.88
C LEU A 79 4.75 -1.06 -18.58
N ARG A 80 3.50 -0.85 -18.13
CA ARG A 80 2.29 -1.59 -18.55
C ARG A 80 2.39 -3.09 -18.36
N TRP A 81 3.22 -3.51 -17.42
CA TRP A 81 3.45 -4.91 -17.08
C TRP A 81 2.21 -5.48 -16.37
N TYR A 82 1.56 -6.47 -16.99
CA TYR A 82 0.28 -7.06 -16.53
C TYR A 82 -0.76 -6.03 -16.03
N LEU A 83 -0.99 -4.97 -16.81
CA LEU A 83 -1.78 -3.78 -16.42
C LEU A 83 -3.05 -4.08 -15.60
N ARG A 84 -3.89 -5.03 -16.04
CA ARG A 84 -5.12 -5.39 -15.33
C ARG A 84 -4.86 -5.87 -13.90
N ARG A 85 -3.89 -6.75 -13.70
CA ARG A 85 -3.54 -7.28 -12.37
C ARG A 85 -2.93 -6.19 -11.50
N THR A 86 -2.00 -5.41 -12.05
CA THR A 86 -1.35 -4.31 -11.35
C THR A 86 -2.37 -3.30 -10.83
N LEU A 87 -3.38 -2.95 -11.62
CA LEU A 87 -4.47 -2.05 -11.21
C LEU A 87 -5.32 -2.63 -10.07
N TYR A 88 -5.68 -3.92 -10.11
CA TYR A 88 -6.45 -4.55 -9.02
C TYR A 88 -5.66 -4.59 -7.72
N ILE A 89 -4.36 -4.88 -7.77
CA ILE A 89 -3.52 -4.93 -6.56
C ILE A 89 -3.28 -3.51 -6.03
N LEU A 90 -3.02 -2.52 -6.90
CA LEU A 90 -2.92 -1.11 -6.51
C LEU A 90 -4.22 -0.61 -5.85
N LEU A 91 -5.38 -1.02 -6.39
CA LEU A 91 -6.67 -0.67 -5.80
C LEU A 91 -6.82 -1.28 -4.39
N ALA A 92 -6.46 -2.56 -4.22
CA ALA A 92 -6.50 -3.21 -2.92
C ALA A 92 -5.57 -2.51 -1.90
N LEU A 93 -4.36 -2.14 -2.32
CA LEU A 93 -3.44 -1.35 -1.49
C LEU A 93 -4.02 0.03 -1.12
N LEU A 94 -4.65 0.71 -2.07
CA LEU A 94 -5.24 2.03 -1.84
C LEU A 94 -6.40 1.94 -0.83
N VAL A 95 -7.24 0.91 -0.94
CA VAL A 95 -8.32 0.68 0.03
C VAL A 95 -7.73 0.36 1.40
N PHE A 96 -6.70 -0.49 1.47
CA PHE A 96 -6.05 -0.84 2.74
C PHE A 96 -5.38 0.36 3.43
N PHE A 97 -4.74 1.27 2.69
CA PHE A 97 -4.13 2.48 3.27
C PHE A 97 -5.09 3.65 3.45
N GLY A 98 -6.25 3.61 2.81
CA GLY A 98 -7.23 4.71 2.82
C GLY A 98 -8.28 4.62 3.93
N PHE A 99 -8.44 3.44 4.55
CA PHE A 99 -9.40 3.13 5.60
C PHE A 99 -8.70 2.46 6.78
#